data_AF-A0A0M9VV08-F1
#
_entry.id   AF-A0A0M9VV08-F1
#
_cell.length_a   1.000
_cell.length_b   1.000
_cell.length_c   1.000
_cell.angle_alpha   90.00
_cell.angle_beta   90.00
_cell.angle_gamma   90.00
#
_symmetry.space_group_name_H-M   'P 1'
#
loop_
_entity.id
_entity.type
_entity.pdbx_description
1 polymer ?
#
loop_
_entity_poly.entity_id
_entity_poly.type
_entity_poly.pdbx_seq_one_letter_code
_entity_poly.pdbx_strand_id
1 'polypeptide(L)'
;MYDPSPAAYNASDPLANFDIAEILSQKAAAYGSSLDIADPLTRPLVRTRPPTGRTVFIADRLSPTTAPTPIVAVRVLERMCREQKVRNKFHSQKFHERKGLKRKRLRSERWRARFKVGFKAAVSKVMELKKQGW
;
A
#
# COMPACT_ATOMS: atom_id res chain seq x y z
N MET A 1 35.01 -6.16 -52.09
CA MET A 1 35.13 -6.73 -50.73
C MET A 1 33.82 -7.42 -50.43
N TYR A 2 33.84 -8.74 -50.26
CA TYR A 2 32.65 -9.59 -50.05
C TYR A 2 32.53 -9.85 -48.55
N ASP A 3 31.42 -9.45 -47.95
CA ASP A 3 31.13 -9.69 -46.53
C ASP A 3 30.47 -11.07 -46.41
N PRO A 4 31.01 -12.03 -45.63
CA PRO A 4 30.42 -13.35 -45.55
C PRO A 4 29.10 -13.28 -44.76
N SER A 5 28.02 -13.78 -45.38
CA SER A 5 26.71 -14.00 -44.75
C SER A 5 26.87 -14.75 -43.41
N PRO A 6 26.07 -14.43 -42.37
CA PRO A 6 26.08 -15.21 -41.14
C PRO A 6 25.78 -16.67 -41.49
N ALA A 7 26.63 -17.58 -41.01
CA ALA A 7 26.56 -18.99 -41.32
C ALA A 7 25.14 -19.53 -41.05
N ALA A 8 24.56 -20.16 -42.07
CA ALA A 8 23.29 -20.86 -41.92
C ALA A 8 23.43 -21.96 -40.86
N TYR A 9 22.45 -22.03 -39.95
CA TYR A 9 22.38 -23.05 -38.92
C TYR A 9 22.48 -24.45 -39.56
N ASN A 10 23.49 -25.23 -39.15
CA ASN A 10 23.70 -26.60 -39.60
C ASN A 10 23.38 -27.57 -38.45
N ALA A 11 22.36 -28.41 -38.63
CA ALA A 11 21.89 -29.35 -37.60
C ALA A 11 22.84 -30.52 -37.32
N SER A 12 23.94 -30.65 -38.08
CA SER A 12 24.92 -31.73 -37.94
C SER A 12 26.20 -31.31 -37.22
N ASP A 13 26.26 -30.11 -36.63
CA ASP A 13 27.46 -29.62 -35.94
C ASP A 13 27.55 -30.28 -34.53
N PRO A 14 28.56 -31.14 -34.25
CA PRO A 14 28.64 -31.87 -32.98
C PRO A 14 28.99 -30.96 -31.78
N LEU A 15 29.31 -29.69 -32.05
CA LEU A 15 29.43 -28.63 -31.05
C LEU A 15 28.07 -28.00 -30.67
N ALA A 16 26.99 -28.35 -31.37
CA ALA A 16 25.62 -27.92 -31.09
C ALA A 16 24.90 -28.85 -30.09
N ASN A 17 25.62 -29.42 -29.13
CA ASN A 17 25.00 -30.05 -27.96
C ASN A 17 24.41 -28.95 -27.07
N PHE A 18 23.16 -28.58 -27.35
CA PHE A 18 22.40 -27.71 -26.47
C PHE A 18 22.09 -28.45 -25.18
N ASP A 19 22.91 -28.26 -24.15
CA ASP A 19 22.57 -28.74 -22.82
C ASP A 19 21.39 -27.92 -22.30
N ILE A 20 20.21 -28.54 -22.33
CA ILE A 20 18.96 -27.95 -21.87
C ILE A 20 19.11 -27.53 -20.40
N ALA A 21 19.88 -28.26 -19.59
CA ALA A 21 20.13 -27.90 -18.20
C ALA A 21 20.94 -26.60 -18.08
N GLU A 22 21.91 -26.37 -18.95
CA GLU A 22 22.68 -25.13 -19.01
C GLU A 22 21.81 -23.95 -19.47
N ILE A 23 21.00 -24.14 -20.50
CA ILE A 23 20.09 -23.09 -20.98
C ILE A 23 19.06 -22.73 -19.90
N LEU A 24 18.53 -23.72 -19.20
CA LEU A 24 17.60 -23.51 -18.09
C LEU A 24 18.29 -22.82 -16.91
N SER A 25 19.53 -23.19 -16.58
CA SER A 25 20.27 -22.58 -15.47
C SER A 25 20.63 -21.11 -15.78
N GLN A 26 21.07 -20.82 -17.00
CA GLN A 26 21.35 -19.45 -17.46
C GLN A 26 20.08 -18.60 -17.49
N LYS A 27 18.96 -19.14 -18.00
CA LYS A 27 17.66 -18.44 -17.99
C LYS A 27 17.14 -18.24 -16.57
N ALA A 28 17.28 -19.22 -15.68
CA ALA A 28 16.89 -19.11 -14.29
C ALA A 28 17.74 -18.09 -13.53
N ALA A 29 19.05 -18.06 -13.78
CA ALA A 29 19.96 -17.06 -13.22
C ALA A 29 19.62 -15.65 -13.71
N ALA A 30 19.44 -15.46 -15.02
CA ALA A 30 19.05 -14.18 -15.61
C ALA A 30 17.67 -13.71 -15.11
N TYR A 31 16.71 -14.65 -14.96
CA TYR A 31 15.41 -14.35 -14.37
C TYR A 31 15.54 -13.96 -12.89
N GLY A 32 16.36 -14.67 -12.12
CA GLY A 32 16.69 -14.34 -10.73
C GLY A 32 17.30 -12.93 -10.59
N SER A 33 18.20 -12.54 -11.49
CA SER A 33 18.75 -11.19 -11.56
C SER A 33 17.69 -10.14 -11.97
N SER A 34 16.77 -10.49 -12.88
CA SER A 34 15.71 -9.57 -13.35
C SER A 34 14.64 -9.25 -12.31
N LEU A 35 14.41 -10.17 -11.36
CA LEU A 35 13.43 -9.97 -10.29
C LEU A 35 13.93 -9.00 -9.20
N ASP A 36 15.15 -8.48 -9.32
CA ASP A 36 15.81 -7.63 -8.32
C ASP A 36 15.72 -8.25 -6.91
N ILE A 37 15.69 -9.59 -6.85
CA ILE A 37 15.87 -10.37 -5.63
C ILE A 37 17.38 -10.42 -5.37
N ALA A 38 18.02 -9.24 -5.39
CA ALA A 38 19.41 -9.11 -4.99
C ALA A 38 19.54 -9.49 -3.51
N ASP A 39 20.74 -9.92 -3.11
CA ASP A 39 21.10 -10.14 -1.71
C ASP A 39 20.58 -8.96 -0.86
N PRO A 40 19.79 -9.19 0.21
CA PRO A 40 19.24 -8.12 1.04
C PRO A 40 20.29 -7.13 1.56
N LEU A 41 21.57 -7.52 1.62
CA LEU A 41 22.69 -6.66 2.00
C LEU A 41 23.12 -5.67 0.90
N THR A 42 22.80 -5.95 -0.35
CA THR A 42 23.16 -5.12 -1.52
C THR A 42 22.08 -4.08 -1.87
N ARG A 43 20.90 -4.18 -1.27
CA ARG A 43 19.78 -3.27 -1.52
C ARG A 43 19.97 -1.93 -0.80
N PRO A 44 19.50 -0.81 -1.38
CA PRO A 44 19.50 0.46 -0.66
C PRO A 44 18.64 0.37 0.60
N LEU A 45 19.16 0.86 1.73
CA LEU A 45 18.43 0.84 3.00
C LEU A 45 17.22 1.78 2.92
N VAL A 46 16.01 1.20 2.97
CA VAL A 46 14.78 1.98 3.07
C VAL A 46 14.61 2.52 4.48
N ARG A 47 14.30 3.82 4.61
CA ARG A 47 14.02 4.44 5.91
C ARG A 47 12.67 3.96 6.45
N THR A 48 12.68 3.06 7.43
CA THR A 48 11.48 2.46 8.06
C THR A 48 11.06 3.13 9.37
N ARG A 49 11.11 4.48 9.42
CA ARG A 49 10.71 5.23 10.61
C ARG A 49 9.17 5.42 10.66
N PRO A 50 8.57 5.74 11.83
CA PRO A 50 7.13 6.06 11.92
C PRO A 50 6.55 7.10 10.93
N PRO A 51 7.29 8.13 10.43
CA PRO A 51 6.79 9.00 9.36
C PRO A 51 6.59 8.28 8.02
N THR A 52 7.28 7.17 7.74
CA THR A 52 7.18 6.44 6.47
C THR A 52 5.76 5.93 6.20
N GLY A 53 5.00 5.56 7.23
CA GLY A 53 3.57 5.19 7.10
C GLY A 53 2.62 6.39 6.91
N ARG A 54 3.16 7.60 6.79
CA ARG A 54 2.44 8.87 6.61
C ARG A 54 3.05 9.73 5.50
N THR A 55 3.80 9.13 4.58
CA THR A 55 4.31 9.82 3.38
C THR A 55 3.32 9.73 2.24
N VAL A 56 3.14 10.83 1.51
CA VAL A 56 2.35 10.88 0.26
C VAL A 56 3.30 11.28 -0.85
N PHE A 57 3.39 10.45 -1.90
CA PHE A 57 4.20 10.70 -3.07
C PHE A 57 3.44 11.57 -4.08
N ILE A 58 4.17 12.38 -4.85
CA ILE A 58 3.57 13.15 -5.94
C ILE A 58 3.72 12.32 -7.21
N ALA A 59 2.60 11.85 -7.78
CA ALA A 59 2.57 11.15 -9.06
C ALA A 59 1.16 11.21 -9.68
N ASP A 60 1.07 11.03 -11.00
CA ASP A 60 -0.16 11.23 -11.77
C ASP A 60 -1.28 10.25 -11.40
N ARG A 61 -0.93 9.02 -11.00
CA ARG A 61 -1.90 8.01 -10.63
C ARG A 61 -2.38 8.22 -9.20
N LEU A 62 -3.69 8.40 -9.04
CA LEU A 62 -4.31 8.51 -7.72
C LEU A 62 -4.27 7.17 -6.98
N SER A 63 -3.60 7.14 -5.84
CA SER A 63 -3.47 6.00 -4.92
C SER A 63 -3.60 6.54 -3.47
N PRO A 64 -3.95 5.73 -2.45
CA PRO A 64 -4.00 6.21 -1.07
C PRO A 64 -2.70 6.89 -0.57
N THR A 65 -1.56 6.53 -1.17
CA THR A 65 -0.23 7.06 -0.86
C THR A 65 0.32 8.01 -1.93
N THR A 66 -0.49 8.41 -2.91
CA THR A 66 -0.04 9.21 -4.05
C THR A 66 -1.05 10.30 -4.42
N ALA A 67 -0.57 11.46 -4.86
CA ALA A 67 -1.40 12.55 -5.33
C ALA A 67 -0.75 13.28 -6.52
N PRO A 68 -1.54 13.80 -7.48
CA PRO A 68 -1.00 14.42 -8.70
C PRO A 68 -0.37 15.79 -8.47
N THR A 69 -0.83 16.56 -7.47
CA THR A 69 -0.31 17.90 -7.18
C THR A 69 0.04 18.07 -5.70
N PRO A 70 0.96 18.96 -5.33
CA PRO A 70 1.34 19.19 -3.93
C PRO A 70 0.16 19.57 -3.03
N ILE A 71 -0.77 20.40 -3.52
CA ILE A 71 -1.96 20.82 -2.77
C ILE A 71 -2.86 19.61 -2.46
N VAL A 72 -3.07 18.73 -3.45
CA VAL A 72 -3.84 17.51 -3.25
C VAL A 72 -3.09 16.55 -2.31
N ALA A 73 -1.77 16.46 -2.42
CA ALA A 73 -0.93 15.65 -1.55
C ALA A 73 -1.09 16.04 -0.08
N VAL A 74 -1.12 17.34 0.23
CA VAL A 74 -1.37 17.83 1.61
C VAL A 74 -2.77 17.43 2.10
N ARG A 75 -3.81 17.54 1.27
CA ARG A 75 -5.18 17.11 1.63
C ARG A 75 -5.26 15.60 1.90
N VAL A 76 -4.57 14.80 1.08
CA VAL A 76 -4.48 13.34 1.27
C VAL A 76 -3.73 13.04 2.57
N LEU A 77 -2.63 13.74 2.85
CA LEU A 77 -1.88 13.61 4.10
C LEU A 77 -2.73 13.95 5.34
N GLU A 78 -3.52 15.03 5.29
CA GLU A 78 -4.44 15.40 6.36
C GLU A 78 -5.52 14.32 6.59
N ARG A 79 -6.09 13.80 5.52
CA ARG A 79 -7.05 12.68 5.58
C ARG A 79 -6.41 11.45 6.24
N MET A 80 -5.21 11.08 5.83
CA MET A 80 -4.47 9.95 6.40
C MET A 80 -4.19 10.16 7.90
N CYS A 81 -3.76 11.35 8.30
CA CYS A 81 -3.57 11.70 9.72
C CYS A 81 -4.87 11.62 10.54
N ARG A 82 -6.01 11.98 9.92
CA ARG A 82 -7.34 11.89 10.54
C ARG A 82 -7.80 10.45 10.71
N GLU A 83 -7.65 9.61 9.69
CA GLU A 83 -7.99 8.18 9.73
C GLU A 83 -7.17 7.42 10.78
N GLN A 84 -5.87 7.72 10.87
CA GLN A 84 -4.97 7.16 11.90
C GLN A 84 -5.17 7.78 13.30
N LYS A 85 -6.06 8.78 13.43
CA LYS A 85 -6.40 9.50 14.67
C LYS A 85 -5.19 10.13 15.36
N VAL A 86 -4.21 10.62 14.60
CA VAL A 86 -2.92 11.14 15.12
C VAL A 86 -3.17 12.31 16.08
N ARG A 87 -4.01 13.26 15.70
CA ARG A 87 -4.36 14.41 16.53
C ARG A 87 -4.98 13.97 17.86
N ASN A 88 -5.92 13.02 17.85
CA ASN A 88 -6.56 12.54 19.07
C ASN A 88 -5.56 11.83 19.99
N LYS A 89 -4.66 11.03 19.43
CA LYS A 89 -3.58 10.36 20.17
C LYS A 89 -2.69 11.39 20.86
N PHE A 90 -2.23 12.40 20.13
CA PHE A 90 -1.42 13.51 20.66
C PHE A 90 -2.08 14.17 21.87
N HIS A 91 -3.35 14.57 21.76
CA HIS A 91 -4.07 15.21 22.87
C HIS A 91 -4.28 14.26 24.05
N SER A 92 -4.57 12.98 23.79
CA SER A 92 -4.76 11.97 24.84
C SER A 92 -3.48 11.59 25.58
N GLN A 93 -2.31 11.81 24.97
CA GLN A 93 -1.00 11.52 25.54
C GLN A 93 -0.42 12.72 26.29
N LYS A 94 -0.96 13.94 26.07
CA LYS A 94 -0.49 15.17 26.72
C LYS A 94 -0.55 15.09 28.24
N PHE A 95 -1.56 14.40 28.78
CA PHE A 95 -1.73 14.22 30.23
C PHE A 95 -2.02 12.75 30.56
N HIS A 96 -1.52 12.31 31.71
CA HIS A 96 -1.81 10.96 32.19
C HIS A 96 -3.29 10.81 32.56
N GLU A 97 -3.99 9.90 31.88
CA GLU A 97 -5.35 9.48 32.22
C GLU A 97 -5.29 8.17 33.03
N ARG A 98 -5.81 8.17 34.26
CA ARG A 98 -5.89 6.96 35.09
C ARG A 98 -6.70 5.87 34.38
N LYS A 99 -6.30 4.61 34.55
CA LYS A 99 -6.93 3.44 33.90
C LYS A 99 -8.45 3.37 34.09
N GLY A 100 -8.95 3.71 35.29
CA GLY A 100 -10.39 3.73 35.59
C GLY A 100 -11.16 4.79 34.80
N LEU A 101 -10.64 6.01 34.72
CA LEU A 101 -11.23 7.10 33.95
C LEU A 101 -11.24 6.77 32.46
N LYS A 102 -10.13 6.23 31.94
CA LYS A 102 -10.02 5.75 30.55
C LYS A 102 -11.08 4.70 30.22
N ARG A 103 -11.31 3.73 31.12
CA ARG A 103 -12.36 2.70 30.94
C ARG A 103 -13.76 3.32 30.88
N LYS A 104 -14.08 4.25 31.79
CA LYS A 104 -15.37 4.96 31.81
C LYS A 104 -15.59 5.78 30.54
N ARG A 105 -14.57 6.55 30.12
CA ARG A 105 -14.60 7.34 28.88
C ARG A 105 -14.81 6.46 27.65
N LEU A 106 -14.03 5.38 27.49
CA LEU A 106 -14.16 4.47 26.36
C LEU A 106 -15.52 3.77 26.31
N ARG A 107 -16.10 3.40 27.47
CA ARG A 107 -17.46 2.84 27.53
C ARG A 107 -18.49 3.85 27.00
N SER A 108 -18.46 5.09 27.49
CA SER A 108 -19.36 6.16 27.05
C SER A 108 -19.19 6.50 25.57
N GLU A 109 -17.94 6.58 25.08
CA GLU A 109 -17.63 6.88 23.69
C GLU A 109 -18.15 5.79 22.73
N ARG A 110 -17.93 4.52 23.07
CA ARG A 110 -18.44 3.38 22.28
C ARG A 110 -19.98 3.35 22.27
N TRP A 111 -20.61 3.60 23.40
CA TRP A 111 -22.08 3.65 23.48
C TRP A 111 -22.64 4.77 22.59
N ARG A 112 -22.10 5.99 22.69
CA ARG A 112 -22.52 7.12 21.82
C ARG A 112 -22.31 6.81 20.33
N ALA A 113 -21.20 6.15 19.98
CA ALA A 113 -20.95 5.75 18.60
C ALA A 113 -21.99 4.74 18.08
N ARG A 114 -22.31 3.70 18.87
CA ARG A 114 -23.33 2.71 18.53
C ARG A 114 -24.73 3.31 18.45
N PHE A 115 -25.10 4.13 19.44
CA PHE A 115 -26.36 4.84 19.46
C PHE A 115 -26.53 5.71 18.22
N LYS A 116 -25.51 6.49 17.84
CA LYS A 116 -25.54 7.33 16.64
C LYS A 116 -25.76 6.51 15.36
N VAL A 117 -25.15 5.34 15.25
CA VAL A 117 -25.35 4.44 14.09
C VAL A 117 -26.79 3.94 14.04
N GLY A 118 -27.31 3.41 15.15
CA GLY A 118 -28.69 2.92 15.21
C GLY A 118 -29.72 4.03 14.97
N PHE A 119 -29.50 5.20 15.55
CA PHE A 119 -30.38 6.36 15.36
C PHE A 119 -30.42 6.82 13.90
N LYS A 120 -29.27 6.90 13.23
CA LYS A 120 -29.22 7.22 11.79
C LYS A 120 -29.95 6.18 10.94
N ALA A 121 -29.81 4.90 11.26
CA ALA A 121 -30.50 3.83 10.55
C ALA A 121 -32.03 3.94 10.73
N ALA A 122 -32.51 4.22 11.95
CA ALA A 122 -33.92 4.44 12.22
C ALA A 122 -34.48 5.63 11.44
N VAL A 123 -33.80 6.78 11.47
CA VAL A 123 -34.20 7.96 10.68
C VAL A 123 -34.20 7.65 9.19
N SER A 124 -33.19 6.95 8.68
CA SER A 124 -33.16 6.52 7.28
C SER A 124 -34.35 5.63 6.92
N LYS A 125 -34.76 4.73 7.82
CA LYS A 125 -35.91 3.86 7.59
C LYS A 125 -37.23 4.63 7.62
N VAL A 126 -37.38 5.58 8.55
CA VAL A 126 -38.55 6.47 8.59
C VAL A 126 -38.67 7.27 7.29
N MET A 127 -37.56 7.80 6.78
CA MET A 127 -37.56 8.52 5.50
C MET A 127 -37.90 7.62 4.31
N GLU A 128 -37.48 6.35 4.35
CA GLU A 128 -37.84 5.36 3.34
C GLU A 128 -39.34 5.03 3.36
N LEU A 129 -39.92 4.81 4.54
CA LEU A 129 -41.36 4.55 4.71
C LEU A 129 -42.20 5.75 4.28
N LYS A 130 -41.80 6.96 4.69
CA LYS A 130 -42.41 8.21 4.24
C LYS A 130 -42.40 8.32 2.71
N LYS A 131 -41.31 7.92 2.05
CA LYS A 131 -41.21 7.94 0.57
C LYS A 131 -42.17 6.94 -0.08
N GLN A 132 -42.45 5.82 0.57
CA GLN A 132 -43.41 4.80 0.13
C GLN A 132 -44.87 5.20 0.40
N GLY A 133 -45.11 6.26 1.19
CA GLY A 133 -46.45 6.72 1.55
C GLY A 133 -47.04 6.06 2.79
N TRP A 134 -46.22 5.34 3.57
CA TRP A 134 -46.56 4.90 4.92
C TRP A 134 -46.44 6.03 5.94
#